data_AF-A0AAW4G3H3-F1
#
_entry.id   AF-A0AAW4G3H3-F1
#
_cell.length_a   1.000
_cell.length_b   1.000
_cell.length_c   1.000
_cell.angle_alpha   90.00
_cell.angle_beta   90.00
_cell.angle_gamma   90.00
#
_symmetry.space_group_name_H-M   'P 1'
#
loop_
_entity.id
_entity.type
_entity.pdbx_description
1 polymer ?
#
loop_
_entity_poly.entity_id
_entity_poly.type
_entity_poly.pdbx_seq_one_letter_code
_entity_poly.pdbx_strand_id
1 'polypeptide(L)'
;MHDPGHESPDAEELRRQFEAMLAGLQPNELPTLLNQLSRTAADRFERPPSIRHRKEPLAETVVFRIRVDLDEARPPIWRRLDVRSDVSLEDLHRIIQAAFGWLDYHLYRFALGGSPFDRRSELFLCPFDAQEGEEVGTPVAEVRLDETLHDQGDVLRYVYDYGDSWELTLQVESVHEMSEDTPWARCVDGRRAAPPEDCGGITDAKSLAEVLDDPAHFDIDEVNAALSDPILSLVDTGIDARLGHLLYRVQPLDDSGAVTASATRLAASSTIATGDQLEADLNPYLWFLRRAGDEGFTLTSAGYLKPADVVAASKVLPTMKYFIGAKNREVQSTPVLYFRESLLRMGLLRKHKGRLLPTRVGTKLADDPQALADHLADRLLNQKMDGFTEDASLLMLFFAAASEPGDEMPLETIGALLTAYRWQGTDGRPIQKYDLYDLDNGIYEFLEAVSPPERGLRGVTLSPTAIEVARRAIHHR
;
A
#
# COMPACT_ATOMS: atom_id res chain seq x y z
N MET A 1 -51.09 12.59 11.70
CA MET A 1 -51.65 11.40 12.37
C MET A 1 -51.53 10.28 11.36
N HIS A 2 -50.37 9.62 11.32
CA HIS A 2 -50.08 8.53 10.38
C HIS A 2 -50.42 7.24 11.11
N ASP A 3 -51.34 6.48 10.54
CA ASP A 3 -51.80 5.18 11.04
C ASP A 3 -50.71 4.12 10.77
N PRO A 4 -50.15 3.43 11.79
CA PRO A 4 -49.06 2.48 11.61
C PRO A 4 -49.50 1.07 11.16
N GLY A 5 -50.74 0.90 10.70
CA GLY A 5 -51.37 -0.42 10.53
C GLY A 5 -51.66 -0.90 9.10
N HIS A 6 -51.06 -0.34 8.04
CA HIS A 6 -51.32 -0.80 6.67
C HIS A 6 -50.01 -1.23 5.98
N GLU A 7 -49.58 -2.46 6.26
CA GLU A 7 -48.72 -3.21 5.33
C GLU A 7 -49.48 -3.35 4.00
N SER A 8 -48.79 -3.20 2.87
CA SER A 8 -49.46 -3.34 1.57
C SER A 8 -50.03 -4.75 1.42
N PRO A 9 -51.15 -4.94 0.70
CA PRO A 9 -51.75 -6.26 0.47
C PRO A 9 -50.76 -7.30 -0.09
N ASP A 10 -49.70 -6.85 -0.75
CA ASP A 10 -48.63 -7.68 -1.31
C ASP A 10 -47.65 -8.19 -0.24
N ALA A 11 -47.38 -7.42 0.82
CA ALA A 11 -46.44 -7.82 1.89
C ALA A 11 -47.02 -8.92 2.79
N GLU A 12 -48.31 -8.82 3.11
CA GLU A 12 -49.01 -9.81 3.94
C GLU A 12 -49.18 -11.14 3.19
N GLU A 13 -49.44 -11.09 1.88
CA GLU A 13 -49.50 -12.27 1.01
C GLU A 13 -48.12 -12.93 0.85
N LEU A 14 -47.06 -12.14 0.66
CA LEU A 14 -45.68 -12.63 0.59
C LEU A 14 -45.24 -13.28 1.90
N ARG A 15 -45.56 -12.66 3.05
CA ARG A 15 -45.25 -13.22 4.37
C ARG A 15 -45.96 -14.53 4.59
N ARG A 16 -47.24 -14.64 4.23
CA ARG A 16 -48.02 -15.87 4.35
C ARG A 16 -47.49 -16.98 3.44
N GLN A 17 -47.06 -16.65 2.22
CA GLN A 17 -46.43 -17.59 1.30
C GLN A 17 -45.07 -18.08 1.83
N PHE A 18 -44.29 -17.19 2.44
CA PHE A 18 -43.00 -17.52 3.05
C PHE A 18 -43.15 -18.40 4.30
N GLU A 19 -44.10 -18.06 5.18
CA GLU A 19 -44.44 -18.86 6.37
C GLU A 19 -44.97 -20.26 5.99
N ALA A 20 -45.77 -20.37 4.92
CA ALA A 20 -46.23 -21.66 4.39
C ALA A 20 -45.07 -22.49 3.80
N MET A 21 -44.05 -21.85 3.22
CA MET A 21 -42.84 -22.51 2.72
C MET A 21 -41.97 -23.05 3.87
N LEU A 22 -41.91 -22.31 4.97
CA LEU A 22 -41.15 -22.68 6.17
C LEU A 22 -41.80 -23.81 6.98
N ALA A 23 -43.13 -23.92 6.98
CA ALA A 23 -43.89 -24.88 7.78
C ALA A 23 -43.65 -26.36 7.42
N GLY A 24 -43.00 -26.65 6.28
CA GLY A 24 -42.74 -28.02 5.80
C GLY A 24 -41.26 -28.44 5.72
N LEU A 25 -40.31 -27.53 6.02
CA LEU A 25 -38.89 -27.75 5.78
C LEU A 25 -38.20 -28.54 6.89
N GLN A 26 -37.41 -29.55 6.51
CA GLN A 26 -36.48 -30.20 7.42
C GLN A 26 -35.18 -29.36 7.55
N PRO A 27 -34.47 -29.38 8.70
CA PRO A 27 -33.29 -28.53 8.94
C PRO A 27 -32.15 -28.67 7.91
N ASN A 28 -32.06 -29.82 7.24
CA ASN A 28 -31.08 -30.10 6.19
C ASN A 28 -31.45 -29.53 4.81
N GLU A 29 -32.66 -28.98 4.65
CA GLU A 29 -33.17 -28.41 3.39
C GLU A 29 -33.04 -26.88 3.33
N LEU A 30 -32.73 -26.23 4.47
CA LEU A 30 -32.49 -24.78 4.57
C LEU A 30 -31.40 -24.26 3.62
N PRO A 31 -30.22 -24.91 3.49
CA PRO A 31 -29.18 -24.43 2.59
C PRO A 31 -29.59 -24.46 1.12
N THR A 32 -30.41 -25.44 0.73
CA THR A 32 -30.93 -25.58 -0.63
C THR A 32 -31.98 -24.53 -0.94
N LEU A 33 -32.85 -24.23 0.02
CA LEU A 33 -33.88 -23.19 -0.12
C LEU A 33 -33.24 -21.79 -0.19
N LEU A 34 -32.23 -21.51 0.63
CA LEU A 34 -31.43 -20.28 0.57
C LEU A 34 -30.76 -20.13 -0.79
N ASN A 35 -30.16 -21.20 -1.33
CA ASN A 35 -29.55 -21.17 -2.66
C ASN A 35 -30.57 -20.95 -3.79
N GLN A 36 -31.77 -21.52 -3.68
CA GLN A 36 -32.84 -21.32 -4.67
C GLN A 36 -33.42 -19.90 -4.60
N LEU A 37 -33.60 -19.33 -3.40
CA LEU A 37 -34.02 -17.95 -3.22
C LEU A 37 -32.96 -16.96 -3.75
N SER A 38 -31.67 -17.19 -3.47
CA SER A 38 -30.58 -16.38 -4.01
C SER A 38 -30.51 -16.42 -5.54
N ARG A 39 -30.71 -17.58 -6.16
CA ARG A 39 -30.71 -17.72 -7.64
C ARG A 39 -31.94 -17.09 -8.30
N THR A 40 -33.11 -17.21 -7.67
CA THR A 40 -34.36 -16.65 -8.21
C THR A 40 -34.44 -15.14 -7.99
N ALA A 41 -33.77 -14.62 -6.95
CA ALA A 41 -33.56 -13.19 -6.76
C ALA A 41 -32.55 -12.63 -7.78
N ALA A 42 -31.45 -13.35 -8.07
CA ALA A 42 -30.44 -12.92 -9.03
C ALA A 42 -31.02 -12.67 -10.45
N ASP A 43 -32.01 -13.44 -10.88
CA ASP A 43 -32.66 -13.28 -12.20
C ASP A 43 -33.72 -12.17 -12.26
N ARG A 44 -34.16 -11.58 -11.13
CA ARG A 44 -35.20 -10.54 -11.08
C ARG A 44 -34.70 -9.13 -10.79
N PHE A 45 -33.42 -8.96 -10.46
CA PHE A 45 -32.80 -7.66 -10.26
C PHE A 45 -31.85 -7.37 -11.42
N GLU A 46 -32.34 -6.74 -12.48
CA GLU A 46 -31.46 -5.96 -13.35
C GLU A 46 -30.67 -5.00 -12.45
N ARG A 47 -29.33 -5.15 -12.43
CA ARG A 47 -28.43 -4.24 -11.73
C ARG A 47 -28.75 -2.82 -12.20
N PRO A 48 -29.22 -1.91 -11.34
CA PRO A 48 -29.43 -0.54 -11.76
C PRO A 48 -28.08 0.05 -12.23
N PRO A 49 -28.08 0.91 -13.26
CA PRO A 49 -26.85 1.57 -13.70
C PRO A 49 -26.22 2.33 -12.52
N SER A 50 -24.89 2.35 -12.47
CA SER A 50 -24.12 3.09 -11.46
C SER A 50 -24.66 4.53 -11.38
N ILE A 51 -25.22 4.90 -10.24
CA ILE A 51 -25.67 6.27 -10.01
C ILE A 51 -24.40 7.08 -9.75
N ARG A 52 -24.08 8.03 -10.63
CA ARG A 52 -22.97 8.97 -10.43
C ARG A 52 -23.51 10.20 -9.74
N HIS A 53 -23.27 10.29 -8.44
CA HIS A 53 -23.49 11.44 -7.58
C HIS A 53 -22.24 12.33 -7.44
N ARG A 54 -21.05 11.79 -7.77
CA ARG A 54 -19.79 12.54 -7.72
C ARG A 54 -19.82 13.83 -8.53
N LYS A 55 -19.19 14.84 -7.94
CA LYS A 55 -18.93 16.15 -8.51
C LYS A 55 -17.58 16.12 -9.25
N GLU A 56 -17.33 17.13 -10.07
CA GLU A 56 -15.99 17.34 -10.63
C GLU A 56 -15.09 17.95 -9.55
N PRO A 57 -13.79 17.58 -9.48
CA PRO A 57 -12.88 18.11 -8.47
C PRO A 57 -12.84 19.64 -8.44
N LEU A 58 -12.62 20.21 -7.25
CA LEU A 58 -12.47 21.65 -7.11
C LEU A 58 -11.21 22.14 -7.83
N ALA A 59 -11.30 23.34 -8.42
CA ALA A 59 -10.17 23.94 -9.13
C ALA A 59 -9.04 24.41 -8.20
N GLU A 60 -9.39 24.76 -6.96
CA GLU A 60 -8.46 25.17 -5.91
C GLU A 60 -8.67 24.26 -4.70
N THR A 61 -7.57 23.82 -4.08
CA THR A 61 -7.63 23.05 -2.83
C THR A 61 -8.12 23.95 -1.70
N VAL A 62 -9.13 23.49 -0.98
CA VAL A 62 -9.71 24.15 0.19
C VAL A 62 -9.60 23.24 1.41
N VAL A 63 -9.97 23.75 2.59
CA VAL A 63 -10.08 22.96 3.81
C VAL A 63 -11.54 22.85 4.20
N PHE A 64 -12.03 21.61 4.29
CA PHE A 64 -13.35 21.32 4.83
C PHE A 64 -13.26 21.15 6.34
N ARG A 65 -14.05 21.92 7.09
CA ARG A 65 -14.35 21.59 8.47
C ARG A 65 -15.48 20.57 8.49
N ILE A 66 -15.15 19.33 8.80
CA ILE A 66 -16.06 18.19 8.79
C ILE A 66 -16.32 17.76 10.22
N ARG A 67 -17.60 17.63 10.57
CA ARG A 67 -18.02 16.91 11.78
C ARG A 67 -18.25 15.45 11.42
N VAL A 68 -17.56 14.56 12.12
CA VAL A 68 -17.66 13.10 11.99
C VAL A 68 -18.34 12.56 13.24
N ASP A 69 -19.59 12.14 13.12
CA ASP A 69 -20.35 11.52 14.21
C ASP A 69 -20.34 9.99 14.05
N LEU A 70 -20.12 9.28 15.16
CA LEU A 70 -20.44 7.86 15.24
C LEU A 70 -21.95 7.73 15.44
N ASP A 71 -22.62 7.10 14.48
CA ASP A 71 -24.07 7.01 14.47
C ASP A 71 -24.55 6.14 15.65
N GLU A 72 -25.75 6.47 16.15
CA GLU A 72 -26.40 5.82 17.30
C GLU A 72 -25.70 5.92 18.67
N ALA A 73 -24.48 6.48 18.74
CA ALA A 73 -23.73 6.64 19.98
C ALA A 73 -24.45 7.51 21.02
N ARG A 74 -24.58 6.97 22.25
CA ARG A 74 -25.28 7.63 23.36
C ARG A 74 -24.46 7.60 24.67
N PRO A 75 -24.00 8.75 25.20
CA PRO A 75 -23.97 10.08 24.58
C PRO A 75 -23.12 10.13 23.29
N PRO A 76 -23.28 11.18 22.46
CA PRO A 76 -22.59 11.28 21.17
C PRO A 76 -21.06 11.16 21.29
N ILE A 77 -20.49 10.36 20.40
CA ILE A 77 -19.04 10.22 20.16
C ILE A 77 -18.78 10.83 18.79
N TRP A 78 -17.87 11.80 18.70
CA TRP A 78 -17.63 12.53 17.46
C TRP A 78 -16.28 13.23 17.44
N ARG A 79 -15.83 13.60 16.23
CA ARG A 79 -14.63 14.39 15.96
C ARG A 79 -14.97 15.54 15.02
N ARG A 80 -14.30 16.67 15.14
CA ARG A 80 -14.36 17.77 14.18
C ARG A 80 -12.98 17.96 13.60
N LEU A 81 -12.88 17.74 12.30
CA LEU A 81 -11.65 17.67 11.56
C LEU A 81 -11.63 18.79 10.52
N ASP A 82 -10.55 19.56 10.47
CA ASP A 82 -10.20 20.37 9.31
C ASP A 82 -9.44 19.44 8.34
N VAL A 83 -10.01 19.15 7.16
CA VAL A 83 -9.45 18.20 6.17
C VAL A 83 -9.23 18.89 4.83
N ARG A 84 -8.04 18.74 4.24
CA ARG A 84 -7.76 19.23 2.87
C ARG A 84 -8.65 18.54 1.85
N SER A 85 -9.17 19.29 0.89
CA SER A 85 -10.15 18.80 -0.08
C SER A 85 -9.55 17.85 -1.12
N ASP A 86 -8.24 17.86 -1.29
CA ASP A 86 -7.50 17.11 -2.31
C ASP A 86 -7.05 15.72 -1.90
N VAL A 87 -7.30 15.33 -0.64
CA VAL A 87 -7.01 13.98 -0.14
C VAL A 87 -7.88 12.93 -0.83
N SER A 88 -7.36 11.72 -1.02
CA SER A 88 -8.17 10.60 -1.50
C SER A 88 -9.15 10.11 -0.42
N LEU A 89 -10.17 9.35 -0.81
CA LEU A 89 -11.03 8.68 0.18
C LEU A 89 -10.28 7.60 0.97
N GLU A 90 -9.18 7.05 0.41
CA GLU A 90 -8.27 6.16 1.14
C GLU A 90 -7.55 6.91 2.28
N ASP A 91 -7.06 8.12 2.00
CA ASP A 91 -6.43 8.98 3.00
C ASP A 91 -7.44 9.46 4.04
N LEU A 92 -8.66 9.80 3.61
CA LEU A 92 -9.75 10.12 4.54
C LEU A 92 -10.05 8.96 5.48
N HIS A 93 -10.05 7.72 4.98
CA HIS A 93 -10.20 6.55 5.83
C HIS A 93 -9.09 6.50 6.89
N ARG A 94 -7.82 6.67 6.52
CA ARG A 94 -6.68 6.70 7.47
C ARG A 94 -6.81 7.82 8.50
N ILE A 95 -7.28 9.00 8.08
CA ILE A 95 -7.59 10.14 8.95
C ILE A 95 -8.66 9.78 9.97
N ILE A 96 -9.74 9.10 9.56
CA ILE A 96 -10.80 8.63 10.46
C ILE A 96 -10.25 7.60 11.45
N GLN A 97 -9.49 6.61 10.98
CA GLN A 97 -8.87 5.59 11.83
C GLN A 97 -8.01 6.24 12.94
N ALA A 98 -7.14 7.19 12.57
CA ALA A 98 -6.32 7.92 13.52
C ALA A 98 -7.16 8.78 14.49
N ALA A 99 -8.21 9.43 13.99
CA ALA A 99 -9.08 10.28 14.81
C ALA A 99 -9.92 9.51 15.83
N PHE A 100 -10.27 8.26 15.52
CA PHE A 100 -11.04 7.38 16.39
C PHE A 100 -10.15 6.38 17.17
N GLY A 101 -8.86 6.26 16.85
CA GLY A 101 -7.95 5.34 17.54
C GLY A 101 -8.18 3.87 17.16
N TRP A 102 -8.60 3.62 15.92
CA TRP A 102 -8.79 2.29 15.34
C TRP A 102 -7.54 1.82 14.59
N LEU A 103 -7.51 0.53 14.22
CA LEU A 103 -6.30 -0.16 13.79
C LEU A 103 -6.31 -0.62 12.32
N ASP A 104 -7.35 -0.28 11.54
CA ASP A 104 -7.48 -0.60 10.11
C ASP A 104 -7.26 -2.09 9.76
N TYR A 105 -7.93 -2.99 10.48
CA TYR A 105 -7.88 -4.43 10.17
C TYR A 105 -9.20 -4.98 9.62
N HIS A 106 -10.21 -4.13 9.50
CA HIS A 106 -11.53 -4.50 9.00
C HIS A 106 -11.87 -3.80 7.68
N LEU A 107 -12.79 -4.42 6.93
CA LEU A 107 -13.30 -3.85 5.69
C LEU A 107 -14.06 -2.55 5.95
N TYR A 108 -14.06 -1.67 4.95
CA TYR A 108 -14.73 -0.39 5.00
C TYR A 108 -15.21 0.04 3.61
N ARG A 109 -16.16 0.98 3.60
CA ARG A 109 -16.61 1.65 2.38
C ARG A 109 -17.16 3.03 2.69
N PHE A 110 -17.20 3.88 1.67
CA PHE A 110 -17.93 5.15 1.71
C PHE A 110 -19.17 5.08 0.83
N ALA A 111 -20.15 5.94 1.13
CA ALA A 111 -21.36 6.09 0.35
C ALA A 111 -21.77 7.55 0.20
N LEU A 112 -22.06 7.94 -1.05
CA LEU A 112 -22.59 9.25 -1.40
C LEU A 112 -24.04 9.12 -1.88
N GLY A 113 -24.91 10.02 -1.39
CA GLY A 113 -26.33 10.04 -1.73
C GLY A 113 -27.23 9.07 -0.96
N GLY A 114 -26.67 8.24 -0.06
CA GLY A 114 -27.43 7.26 0.72
C GLY A 114 -26.60 6.59 1.83
N SER A 115 -26.98 5.35 2.21
CA SER A 115 -26.28 4.53 3.21
C SER A 115 -25.24 3.60 2.53
N PRO A 116 -24.16 3.21 3.23
CA PRO A 116 -23.19 2.19 2.78
C PRO A 116 -23.77 0.87 2.25
N PHE A 117 -24.98 0.51 2.68
CA PHE A 117 -25.67 -0.71 2.24
C PHE A 117 -26.93 -0.44 1.39
N ASP A 118 -27.17 0.81 1.00
CA ASP A 118 -28.24 1.17 0.05
C ASP A 118 -27.74 1.01 -1.39
N ARG A 119 -28.46 0.20 -2.18
CA ARG A 119 -28.19 -0.03 -3.61
C ARG A 119 -28.34 1.23 -4.48
N ARG A 120 -28.90 2.31 -3.92
CA ARG A 120 -29.03 3.60 -4.60
C ARG A 120 -27.88 4.57 -4.28
N SER A 121 -26.98 4.22 -3.37
CA SER A 121 -25.79 5.01 -3.10
C SER A 121 -24.75 4.84 -4.21
N GLU A 122 -23.97 5.89 -4.45
CA GLU A 122 -22.67 5.69 -5.10
C GLU A 122 -21.69 5.17 -4.04
N LEU A 123 -21.10 3.99 -4.29
CA LEU A 123 -20.22 3.31 -3.35
C LEU A 123 -18.76 3.51 -3.72
N PHE A 124 -17.93 3.72 -2.69
CA PHE A 124 -16.49 3.74 -2.80
C PHE A 124 -15.87 2.65 -1.94
N LEU A 125 -15.12 1.76 -2.58
CA LEU A 125 -14.76 0.45 -2.03
C LEU A 125 -13.31 0.43 -1.54
N CYS A 126 -13.09 -0.21 -0.38
CA CYS A 126 -11.75 -0.56 0.04
C CYS A 126 -11.06 -1.51 -0.98
N PRO A 127 -9.72 -1.64 -0.94
CA PRO A 127 -8.97 -2.45 -1.92
C PRO A 127 -9.47 -3.89 -2.05
N PHE A 128 -9.83 -4.53 -0.93
CA PHE A 128 -10.31 -5.90 -0.92
C PHE A 128 -11.64 -6.06 -1.67
N ASP A 129 -12.64 -5.23 -1.36
CA ASP A 129 -13.96 -5.27 -2.02
C ASP A 129 -13.84 -4.96 -3.53
N ALA A 130 -12.99 -4.01 -3.89
CA ALA A 130 -12.72 -3.68 -5.28
C ALA A 130 -12.07 -4.84 -6.06
N GLN A 131 -11.19 -5.60 -5.41
CA GLN A 131 -10.49 -6.75 -6.01
C GLN A 131 -11.42 -7.96 -6.20
N GLU A 132 -12.27 -8.27 -5.22
CA GLU A 132 -13.21 -9.39 -5.31
C GLU A 132 -14.26 -9.15 -6.42
N GLY A 133 -14.64 -7.89 -6.66
CA GLY A 133 -15.49 -7.50 -7.79
C GLY A 133 -16.96 -7.94 -7.67
N GLU A 134 -17.40 -8.34 -6.47
CA GLU A 134 -18.79 -8.71 -6.19
C GLU A 134 -19.72 -7.50 -6.16
N GLU A 135 -19.20 -6.36 -5.68
CA GLU A 135 -19.91 -5.09 -5.57
C GLU A 135 -19.56 -4.11 -6.71
N VAL A 136 -20.50 -3.22 -7.01
CA VAL A 136 -20.28 -2.13 -8.00
C VAL A 136 -19.94 -0.87 -7.22
N GLY A 137 -18.69 -0.42 -7.30
CA GLY A 137 -18.22 0.81 -6.71
C GLY A 137 -16.86 1.22 -7.27
N THR A 138 -16.43 2.44 -6.96
CA THR A 138 -15.12 2.95 -7.38
C THR A 138 -14.10 2.72 -6.26
N PRO A 139 -12.86 2.26 -6.53
CA PRO A 139 -11.84 2.15 -5.50
C PRO A 139 -11.60 3.49 -4.78
N VAL A 140 -11.48 3.47 -3.45
CA VAL A 140 -11.30 4.70 -2.65
C VAL A 140 -10.03 5.48 -3.00
N ALA A 141 -8.98 4.80 -3.47
CA ALA A 141 -7.72 5.41 -3.92
C ALA A 141 -7.88 6.26 -5.20
N GLU A 142 -8.95 6.03 -5.97
CA GLU A 142 -9.20 6.71 -7.25
C GLU A 142 -10.14 7.92 -7.12
N VAL A 143 -10.58 8.24 -5.90
CA VAL A 143 -11.58 9.29 -5.65
C VAL A 143 -11.07 10.28 -4.63
N ARG A 144 -11.06 11.56 -4.98
CA ARG A 144 -10.75 12.66 -4.05
C ARG A 144 -11.96 13.05 -3.21
N LEU A 145 -11.70 13.59 -2.02
CA LEU A 145 -12.74 14.09 -1.14
C LEU A 145 -13.57 15.19 -1.81
N ASP A 146 -12.93 16.08 -2.56
CA ASP A 146 -13.60 17.13 -3.35
C ASP A 146 -14.44 16.61 -4.53
N GLU A 147 -14.38 15.33 -4.90
CA GLU A 147 -15.38 14.75 -5.81
C GLU A 147 -16.68 14.37 -5.08
N THR A 148 -16.69 14.40 -3.74
CA THR A 148 -17.83 13.98 -2.91
C THR A 148 -18.44 15.13 -2.10
N LEU A 149 -17.61 16.03 -1.56
CA LEU A 149 -18.00 17.16 -0.71
C LEU A 149 -17.49 18.47 -1.34
N HIS A 150 -18.34 19.50 -1.45
CA HIS A 150 -17.97 20.85 -1.90
C HIS A 150 -18.43 21.92 -0.89
N ASP A 151 -19.68 21.83 -0.45
CA ASP A 151 -20.41 22.92 0.19
C ASP A 151 -20.78 22.57 1.63
N GLN A 152 -21.01 23.61 2.44
CA GLN A 152 -21.57 23.43 3.78
C GLN A 152 -22.89 22.65 3.72
N GLY A 153 -22.99 21.62 4.55
CA GLY A 153 -24.14 20.73 4.65
C GLY A 153 -24.05 19.49 3.76
N ASP A 154 -23.07 19.39 2.86
CA ASP A 154 -22.79 18.14 2.16
C ASP A 154 -22.47 17.02 3.17
N VAL A 155 -22.90 15.80 2.81
CA VAL A 155 -22.77 14.61 3.66
C VAL A 155 -22.15 13.47 2.88
N LEU A 156 -21.16 12.83 3.49
CA LEU A 156 -20.58 11.56 3.07
C LEU A 156 -20.77 10.56 4.22
N ARG A 157 -21.16 9.32 3.89
CA ARG A 157 -21.27 8.26 4.91
C ARG A 157 -20.11 7.28 4.78
N TYR A 158 -19.73 6.73 5.91
CA TYR A 158 -18.63 5.79 6.04
C TYR A 158 -19.08 4.66 6.96
N VAL A 159 -18.68 3.43 6.65
CA VAL A 159 -18.81 2.31 7.59
C VAL A 159 -17.46 1.64 7.72
N TYR A 160 -17.09 1.34 8.96
CA TYR A 160 -15.92 0.55 9.32
C TYR A 160 -16.36 -0.73 10.03
N ASP A 161 -15.69 -1.82 9.69
CA ASP A 161 -15.98 -3.17 10.15
C ASP A 161 -17.38 -3.66 9.77
N TYR A 162 -17.47 -4.54 8.77
CA TYR A 162 -18.76 -5.14 8.39
C TYR A 162 -19.31 -6.13 9.42
N GLY A 163 -18.50 -6.51 10.42
CA GLY A 163 -18.96 -7.26 11.60
C GLY A 163 -19.68 -6.36 12.59
N ASP A 164 -18.94 -5.43 13.21
CA ASP A 164 -19.48 -4.52 14.23
C ASP A 164 -20.33 -3.37 13.67
N SER A 165 -20.16 -3.04 12.38
CA SER A 165 -20.91 -2.05 11.61
C SER A 165 -20.88 -0.64 12.21
N TRP A 166 -19.68 -0.13 12.47
CA TRP A 166 -19.49 1.26 12.92
C TRP A 166 -19.83 2.22 11.79
N GLU A 167 -21.06 2.74 11.78
CA GLU A 167 -21.51 3.76 10.83
C GLU A 167 -21.13 5.16 11.30
N LEU A 168 -20.55 5.95 10.40
CA LEU A 168 -20.17 7.33 10.64
C LEU A 168 -20.78 8.26 9.59
N THR A 169 -21.31 9.37 10.07
CA THR A 169 -21.80 10.47 9.24
C THR A 169 -20.78 11.61 9.23
N LEU A 170 -20.25 11.92 8.04
CA LEU A 170 -19.34 13.05 7.81
C LEU A 170 -20.15 14.20 7.21
N GLN A 171 -20.23 15.33 7.90
CA GLN A 171 -20.94 16.52 7.44
C GLN A 171 -20.03 17.74 7.38
N VAL A 172 -20.01 18.45 6.25
CA VAL A 172 -19.29 19.73 6.12
C VAL A 172 -20.00 20.81 6.92
N GLU A 173 -19.34 21.37 7.92
CA GLU A 173 -19.83 22.51 8.71
C GLU A 173 -19.39 23.85 8.10
N SER A 174 -18.21 23.92 7.48
CA SER A 174 -17.70 25.12 6.79
C SER A 174 -16.55 24.80 5.83
N VAL A 175 -16.28 25.72 4.90
CA VAL A 175 -15.17 25.64 3.93
C VAL A 175 -14.23 26.81 4.18
N HIS A 176 -12.92 26.56 4.18
CA HIS A 176 -11.86 27.54 4.46
C HIS A 176 -10.81 27.55 3.35
N GLU A 177 -10.17 28.70 3.15
CA GLU A 177 -9.02 28.83 2.25
C GLU A 177 -7.79 28.12 2.83
N MET A 178 -6.94 27.60 1.95
CA MET A 178 -5.69 26.94 2.33
C MET A 178 -4.57 27.97 2.59
N SER A 179 -3.75 27.73 3.61
CA SER A 179 -2.44 28.39 3.77
C SER A 179 -1.30 27.43 3.42
N GLU A 180 -0.10 27.93 3.14
CA GLU A 180 1.07 27.11 2.75
C GLU A 180 1.37 25.96 3.73
N ASP A 181 1.15 26.19 5.03
CA ASP A 181 1.44 25.21 6.10
C ASP A 181 0.22 24.35 6.52
N THR A 182 -0.81 24.25 5.68
CA THR A 182 -2.03 23.50 6.04
C THR A 182 -1.78 21.99 6.02
N PRO A 183 -1.91 21.26 7.15
CA PRO A 183 -1.81 19.81 7.17
C PRO A 183 -3.02 19.17 6.48
N TRP A 184 -2.98 17.88 6.13
CA TRP A 184 -4.14 17.23 5.51
C TRP A 184 -5.32 17.11 6.45
N ALA A 185 -5.03 16.91 7.72
CA ALA A 185 -6.04 16.76 8.73
C ALA A 185 -5.55 17.40 10.02
N ARG A 186 -6.48 18.04 10.71
CA ARG A 186 -6.29 18.49 12.09
C ARG A 186 -7.60 18.35 12.83
N CYS A 187 -7.55 17.71 13.99
CA CYS A 187 -8.67 17.71 14.91
C CYS A 187 -8.72 19.08 15.62
N VAL A 188 -9.88 19.74 15.55
CA VAL A 188 -10.11 21.04 16.18
C VAL A 188 -11.08 20.96 17.36
N ASP A 189 -11.84 19.87 17.47
CA ASP A 189 -12.74 19.60 18.58
C ASP A 189 -13.19 18.13 18.55
N GLY A 190 -13.77 17.63 19.63
CA GLY A 190 -14.29 16.28 19.69
C GLY A 190 -14.85 15.92 21.05
N ARG A 191 -15.36 14.70 21.17
CA ARG A 191 -15.90 14.23 22.43
C ARG A 191 -15.86 12.71 22.55
N ARG A 192 -15.51 12.25 23.75
CA ARG A 192 -15.52 10.86 24.22
C ARG A 192 -14.58 9.92 23.48
N ALA A 193 -14.23 8.82 24.15
CA ALA A 193 -13.46 7.74 23.57
C ALA A 193 -14.31 7.05 22.50
N ALA A 194 -13.66 6.66 21.40
CA ALA A 194 -14.30 5.78 20.44
C ALA A 194 -14.40 4.35 21.03
N PRO A 195 -15.33 3.53 20.54
CA PRO A 195 -15.35 2.11 20.87
C PRO A 195 -14.02 1.45 20.46
N PRO A 196 -13.44 0.58 21.31
CA PRO A 196 -12.27 -0.19 20.90
C PRO A 196 -12.64 -1.19 19.79
N GLU A 197 -11.63 -1.63 19.04
CA GLU A 197 -11.77 -2.69 18.04
C GLU A 197 -12.39 -3.96 18.63
N ASP A 198 -13.11 -4.73 17.79
CA ASP A 198 -13.71 -6.03 18.11
C ASP A 198 -14.59 -6.04 19.38
N CYS A 199 -15.24 -4.92 19.71
CA CYS A 199 -16.09 -4.84 20.90
C CYS A 199 -17.56 -5.21 20.66
N GLY A 200 -17.94 -5.58 19.43
CA GLY A 200 -19.27 -6.08 19.10
C GLY A 200 -20.28 -4.98 18.78
N GLY A 201 -19.85 -3.86 18.18
CA GLY A 201 -20.76 -2.77 17.77
C GLY A 201 -21.31 -1.94 18.94
N ILE A 202 -20.68 -1.98 20.11
CA ILE A 202 -21.08 -1.22 21.30
C ILE A 202 -20.93 0.30 21.12
N THR A 203 -22.05 1.02 21.08
CA THR A 203 -22.06 2.49 20.94
C THR A 203 -22.58 3.24 22.18
N ASP A 204 -23.16 2.55 23.17
CA ASP A 204 -23.73 3.18 24.37
C ASP A 204 -22.74 3.26 25.54
N ALA A 205 -22.87 4.32 26.35
CA ALA A 205 -21.93 4.59 27.43
C ALA A 205 -21.87 3.53 28.52
N LYS A 206 -22.97 2.81 28.77
CA LYS A 206 -22.99 1.81 29.84
C LYS A 206 -22.14 0.61 29.43
N SER A 207 -22.35 0.12 28.21
CA SER A 207 -21.59 -1.01 27.68
C SER A 207 -20.14 -0.63 27.35
N LEU A 208 -19.87 0.59 26.88
CA LEU A 208 -18.48 1.07 26.72
C LEU A 208 -17.71 1.10 28.04
N ALA A 209 -18.36 1.40 29.16
CA ALA A 209 -17.72 1.38 30.48
C ALA A 209 -17.30 -0.03 30.95
N GLU A 210 -17.71 -1.09 30.25
CA GLU A 210 -17.27 -2.46 30.52
C GLU A 210 -15.96 -2.80 29.80
N VAL A 211 -15.60 -2.05 28.75
CA VAL A 211 -14.43 -2.30 27.89
C VAL A 211 -13.41 -1.16 27.87
N LEU A 212 -13.78 0.02 28.39
CA LEU A 212 -12.91 1.20 28.50
C LEU A 212 -12.86 1.70 29.94
N ASP A 213 -11.67 2.06 30.40
CA ASP A 213 -11.45 2.65 31.72
C ASP A 213 -12.10 4.03 31.86
N ASP A 214 -12.03 4.87 30.81
CA ASP A 214 -12.66 6.19 30.75
C ASP A 214 -13.41 6.43 29.42
N PRO A 215 -14.70 6.04 29.32
CA PRO A 215 -15.54 6.29 28.14
C PRO A 215 -15.87 7.77 27.89
N ALA A 216 -15.45 8.69 28.76
CA ALA A 216 -15.61 10.12 28.57
C ALA A 216 -14.32 10.80 28.08
N HIS A 217 -13.18 10.09 28.12
CA HIS A 217 -11.87 10.60 27.70
C HIS A 217 -11.89 11.14 26.28
N PHE A 218 -11.32 12.32 26.08
CA PHE A 218 -11.01 12.86 24.76
C PHE A 218 -9.90 13.87 24.94
N ASP A 219 -8.79 13.65 24.24
CA ASP A 219 -7.68 14.56 24.20
C ASP A 219 -7.39 14.92 22.73
N ILE A 220 -7.50 16.22 22.44
CA ILE A 220 -7.27 16.75 21.10
C ILE A 220 -5.80 16.67 20.70
N ASP A 221 -4.88 16.75 21.65
CA ASP A 221 -3.44 16.69 21.40
C ASP A 221 -3.03 15.24 21.08
N GLU A 222 -3.62 14.25 21.74
CA GLU A 222 -3.44 12.82 21.38
C GLU A 222 -3.91 12.54 19.96
N VAL A 223 -5.09 13.04 19.58
CA VAL A 223 -5.61 12.88 18.22
C VAL A 223 -4.74 13.59 17.20
N ASN A 224 -4.31 14.83 17.47
CA ASN A 224 -3.45 15.57 16.55
C ASN A 224 -2.04 14.97 16.43
N ALA A 225 -1.52 14.34 17.50
CA ALA A 225 -0.28 13.58 17.42
C ALA A 225 -0.43 12.38 16.47
N ALA A 226 -1.54 11.64 16.56
CA ALA A 226 -1.85 10.54 15.63
C ALA A 226 -2.03 11.04 14.18
N LEU A 227 -2.70 12.19 13.97
CA LEU A 227 -2.87 12.80 12.65
C LEU A 227 -1.56 13.37 12.07
N SER A 228 -0.58 13.67 12.92
CA SER A 228 0.74 14.16 12.51
C SER A 228 1.75 13.03 12.29
N ASP A 229 1.29 11.77 12.22
CA ASP A 229 2.17 10.63 12.03
C ASP A 229 2.97 10.78 10.72
N PRO A 230 4.30 10.60 10.74
CA PRO A 230 5.14 10.71 9.55
C PRO A 230 4.69 9.79 8.42
N ILE A 231 4.12 8.61 8.72
CA ILE A 231 3.65 7.67 7.71
C ILE A 231 2.41 8.20 7.01
N LEU A 232 1.49 8.80 7.77
CA LEU A 232 0.38 9.53 7.16
C LEU A 232 0.93 10.63 6.27
N SER A 233 1.88 11.43 6.74
CA SER A 233 2.46 12.54 5.97
C SER A 233 3.19 12.13 4.69
N LEU A 234 3.73 10.90 4.61
CA LEU A 234 4.43 10.43 3.41
C LEU A 234 3.51 10.30 2.20
N VAL A 235 2.20 10.12 2.37
CA VAL A 235 1.28 9.94 1.24
C VAL A 235 1.16 11.21 0.35
N ASP A 236 1.44 12.45 0.81
CA ASP A 236 1.47 13.69 -0.05
C ASP A 236 2.62 13.61 -1.04
N THR A 237 3.66 12.88 -0.65
CA THR A 237 4.90 12.86 -1.42
C THR A 237 4.77 11.96 -2.65
N GLY A 238 3.58 11.39 -2.90
CA GLY A 238 3.32 10.50 -4.03
C GLY A 238 4.02 9.14 -3.87
N ILE A 239 4.17 8.65 -2.63
CA ILE A 239 4.69 7.30 -2.42
C ILE A 239 3.72 6.26 -2.99
N ASP A 240 4.26 5.09 -3.36
CA ASP A 240 3.52 3.93 -3.83
C ASP A 240 2.45 3.55 -2.79
N ALA A 241 1.19 3.47 -3.22
CA ALA A 241 0.06 3.21 -2.33
C ALA A 241 0.22 1.88 -1.57
N ARG A 242 0.84 0.85 -2.18
CA ARG A 242 1.13 -0.42 -1.52
C ARG A 242 2.11 -0.22 -0.37
N LEU A 243 3.11 0.65 -0.54
CA LEU A 243 4.04 1.00 0.53
C LEU A 243 3.30 1.71 1.66
N GLY A 244 2.48 2.71 1.37
CA GLY A 244 1.69 3.43 2.39
C GLY A 244 0.84 2.47 3.23
N HIS A 245 0.11 1.57 2.58
CA HIS A 245 -0.69 0.54 3.24
C HIS A 245 0.17 -0.41 4.08
N LEU A 246 1.29 -0.90 3.55
CA LEU A 246 2.19 -1.79 4.29
C LEU A 246 2.78 -1.10 5.53
N LEU A 247 3.26 0.14 5.39
CA LEU A 247 3.83 0.91 6.49
C LEU A 247 2.81 1.17 7.59
N TYR A 248 1.57 1.49 7.23
CA TYR A 248 0.47 1.68 8.18
C TYR A 248 0.22 0.43 9.02
N ARG A 249 0.26 -0.77 8.41
CA ARG A 249 0.04 -2.03 9.14
C ARG A 249 1.25 -2.53 9.92
N VAL A 250 2.46 -2.19 9.48
CA VAL A 250 3.70 -2.63 10.11
C VAL A 250 4.12 -1.72 11.26
N GLN A 251 3.81 -0.42 11.21
CA GLN A 251 4.19 0.56 12.24
C GLN A 251 3.72 0.17 13.66
N PRO A 252 2.47 -0.24 13.90
CA PRO A 252 2.03 -0.67 15.23
C PRO A 252 2.75 -1.92 15.75
N LEU A 253 3.37 -2.69 14.85
CA LEU A 253 4.11 -3.92 15.16
C LEU A 253 5.62 -3.66 15.35
N ASP A 254 6.08 -2.44 15.12
CA ASP A 254 7.49 -2.07 15.20
C ASP A 254 7.88 -1.56 16.58
N ASP A 255 8.19 -2.49 17.49
CA ASP A 255 8.70 -2.18 18.84
C ASP A 255 9.96 -1.29 18.83
N SER A 256 10.71 -1.28 17.73
CA SER A 256 11.96 -0.52 17.64
C SER A 256 11.77 0.95 17.24
N GLY A 257 10.59 1.31 16.70
CA GLY A 257 10.32 2.62 16.13
C GLY A 257 11.15 2.96 14.88
N ALA A 258 11.79 1.96 14.26
CA ALA A 258 12.60 2.12 13.05
C ALA A 258 11.78 2.62 11.86
N VAL A 259 10.52 2.20 11.72
CA VAL A 259 9.60 2.64 10.66
C VAL A 259 9.33 4.14 10.80
N THR A 260 8.84 4.59 11.96
CA THR A 260 8.53 6.01 12.20
C THR A 260 9.78 6.89 12.07
N ALA A 261 10.93 6.43 12.59
CA ALA A 261 12.20 7.15 12.45
C ALA A 261 12.64 7.27 10.99
N SER A 262 12.45 6.21 10.19
CA SER A 262 12.79 6.19 8.76
C SER A 262 11.84 7.06 7.95
N ALA A 263 10.53 7.03 8.25
CA ALA A 263 9.54 7.90 7.62
C ALA A 263 9.85 9.39 7.85
N THR A 264 10.23 9.75 9.10
CA THR A 264 10.66 11.10 9.44
C THR A 264 11.88 11.54 8.63
N ARG A 265 12.90 10.68 8.50
CA ARG A 265 14.09 10.97 7.67
C ARG A 265 13.77 11.08 6.20
N LEU A 266 12.88 10.22 5.70
CA LEU A 266 12.46 10.21 4.30
C LEU A 266 11.83 11.55 3.92
N ALA A 267 10.97 12.10 4.80
CA ALA A 267 10.35 13.41 4.64
C ALA A 267 11.34 14.59 4.75
N ALA A 268 12.41 14.46 5.54
CA ALA A 268 13.34 15.56 5.83
C ALA A 268 14.50 15.71 4.82
N SER A 269 14.89 14.64 4.12
CA SER A 269 16.13 14.59 3.32
C SER A 269 15.88 14.32 1.85
N SER A 270 16.71 14.88 0.97
CA SER A 270 16.77 14.58 -0.47
C SER A 270 18.23 14.39 -0.89
N THR A 271 18.78 13.20 -0.65
CA THR A 271 20.10 12.87 -1.21
C THR A 271 19.95 12.71 -2.72
N ILE A 272 20.63 13.56 -3.50
CA ILE A 272 20.62 13.51 -4.97
C ILE A 272 22.01 13.09 -5.45
N ALA A 273 22.09 11.97 -6.16
CA ALA A 273 23.32 11.52 -6.80
C ALA A 273 23.71 12.45 -7.97
N THR A 274 24.99 12.81 -8.08
CA THR A 274 25.49 13.58 -9.23
C THR A 274 25.59 12.71 -10.49
N GLY A 275 25.64 13.30 -11.67
CA GLY A 275 25.81 12.55 -12.93
C GLY A 275 27.05 11.66 -12.94
N ASP A 276 28.18 12.16 -12.41
CA ASP A 276 29.42 11.40 -12.27
C ASP A 276 29.26 10.22 -11.29
N GLN A 277 28.51 10.42 -10.20
CA GLN A 277 28.24 9.37 -9.22
C GLN A 277 27.34 8.28 -9.81
N LEU A 278 26.29 8.66 -10.54
CA LEU A 278 25.43 7.73 -11.27
C LEU A 278 26.23 6.91 -12.28
N GLU A 279 27.12 7.53 -13.05
CA GLU A 279 27.97 6.80 -14.00
C GLU A 279 28.92 5.82 -13.28
N ALA A 280 29.51 6.23 -12.16
CA ALA A 280 30.41 5.39 -11.37
C ALA A 280 29.68 4.17 -10.76
N ASP A 281 28.54 4.40 -10.09
CA ASP A 281 27.80 3.36 -9.38
C ASP A 281 27.04 2.44 -10.34
N LEU A 282 26.51 2.96 -11.46
CA LEU A 282 25.85 2.16 -12.50
C LEU A 282 26.82 1.53 -13.49
N ASN A 283 28.13 1.71 -13.32
CA ASN A 283 29.15 1.12 -14.20
C ASN A 283 28.96 -0.39 -14.46
N PRO A 284 28.54 -1.24 -13.50
CA PRO A 284 28.26 -2.65 -13.80
C PRO A 284 27.19 -2.82 -14.88
N TYR A 285 26.09 -2.06 -14.80
CA TYR A 285 25.02 -2.08 -15.80
C TYR A 285 25.49 -1.53 -17.14
N LEU A 286 26.08 -0.34 -17.13
CA LEU A 286 26.59 0.35 -18.34
C LEU A 286 27.63 -0.52 -19.05
N TRP A 287 28.55 -1.15 -18.31
CA TRP A 287 29.55 -2.05 -18.88
C TRP A 287 28.90 -3.24 -19.57
N PHE A 288 27.92 -3.90 -18.96
CA PHE A 288 27.23 -5.04 -19.59
C PHE A 288 26.51 -4.63 -20.87
N LEU A 289 25.83 -3.48 -20.87
CA LEU A 289 25.12 -2.95 -22.05
C LEU A 289 26.11 -2.60 -23.18
N ARG A 290 27.14 -1.82 -22.88
CA ARG A 290 28.19 -1.40 -23.83
C ARG A 290 28.97 -2.61 -24.37
N ARG A 291 29.33 -3.56 -23.51
CA ARG A 291 30.06 -4.79 -23.89
C ARG A 291 29.22 -5.73 -24.75
N ALA A 292 27.92 -5.82 -24.48
CA ALA A 292 27.02 -6.60 -25.32
C ALA A 292 26.97 -5.98 -26.72
N GLY A 293 26.69 -4.68 -26.81
CA GLY A 293 26.53 -3.99 -28.10
C GLY A 293 25.58 -4.74 -29.04
N ASP A 294 25.80 -4.65 -30.35
CA ASP A 294 24.96 -5.34 -31.34
C ASP A 294 25.22 -6.86 -31.40
N GLU A 295 26.43 -7.30 -31.05
CA GLU A 295 26.84 -8.71 -31.18
C GLU A 295 26.37 -9.60 -30.02
N GLY A 296 26.24 -9.01 -28.83
CA GLY A 296 25.95 -9.67 -27.56
C GLY A 296 27.04 -10.63 -27.07
N PHE A 297 26.80 -11.20 -25.89
CA PHE A 297 27.66 -12.25 -25.35
C PHE A 297 27.33 -13.58 -26.01
N THR A 298 28.35 -14.35 -26.39
CA THR A 298 28.13 -15.73 -26.82
C THR A 298 28.00 -16.62 -25.60
N LEU A 299 26.89 -17.34 -25.49
CA LEU A 299 26.64 -18.25 -24.37
C LEU A 299 27.19 -19.65 -24.65
N THR A 300 27.42 -20.39 -23.57
CA THR A 300 27.64 -21.85 -23.62
C THR A 300 26.33 -22.56 -23.99
N SER A 301 26.41 -23.85 -24.31
CA SER A 301 25.21 -24.67 -24.56
C SER A 301 24.25 -24.72 -23.38
N ALA A 302 24.77 -24.60 -22.15
CA ALA A 302 23.99 -24.52 -20.92
C ALA A 302 23.46 -23.10 -20.63
N GLY A 303 23.70 -22.12 -21.51
CA GLY A 303 23.16 -20.77 -21.38
C GLY A 303 23.98 -19.82 -20.49
N TYR A 304 25.16 -20.23 -20.04
CA TYR A 304 26.08 -19.40 -19.24
C TYR A 304 27.03 -18.56 -20.09
N LEU A 305 27.52 -17.45 -19.54
CA LEU A 305 28.63 -16.66 -20.06
C LEU A 305 29.89 -17.54 -20.23
N LYS A 306 30.66 -17.24 -21.27
CA LYS A 306 31.94 -17.90 -21.51
C LYS A 306 33.00 -17.41 -20.50
N PRO A 307 34.04 -18.22 -20.21
CA PRO A 307 35.03 -17.89 -19.19
C PRO A 307 35.67 -16.50 -19.33
N ALA A 308 35.98 -16.06 -20.55
CA ALA A 308 36.56 -14.74 -20.80
C ALA A 308 35.61 -13.60 -20.38
N ASP A 309 34.31 -13.75 -20.64
CA ASP A 309 33.29 -12.76 -20.27
C ASP A 309 33.02 -12.78 -18.76
N VAL A 310 33.07 -13.95 -18.11
CA VAL A 310 32.98 -14.06 -16.64
C VAL A 310 34.15 -13.34 -15.96
N VAL A 311 35.38 -13.53 -16.46
CA VAL A 311 36.56 -12.83 -15.95
C VAL A 311 36.43 -11.32 -16.14
N ALA A 312 35.87 -10.87 -17.26
CA ALA A 312 35.67 -9.45 -17.54
C ALA A 312 34.58 -8.83 -16.65
N ALA A 313 33.42 -9.49 -16.53
CA ALA A 313 32.34 -9.08 -15.63
C ALA A 313 32.80 -9.00 -14.16
N SER A 314 33.64 -9.94 -13.74
CA SER A 314 34.20 -9.97 -12.39
C SER A 314 35.10 -8.78 -12.03
N LYS A 315 35.57 -8.02 -13.02
CA LYS A 315 36.37 -6.81 -12.79
C LYS A 315 35.52 -5.56 -12.56
N VAL A 316 34.27 -5.57 -13.01
CA VAL A 316 33.37 -4.41 -12.90
C VAL A 316 32.36 -4.57 -11.78
N LEU A 317 32.00 -5.80 -11.39
CA LEU A 317 31.07 -6.04 -10.29
C LEU A 317 31.73 -5.80 -8.93
N PRO A 318 31.20 -4.89 -8.08
CA PRO A 318 31.79 -4.61 -6.78
C PRO A 318 31.82 -5.83 -5.84
N THR A 319 30.77 -6.66 -5.87
CA THR A 319 30.67 -7.91 -5.11
C THR A 319 31.77 -8.91 -5.42
N MET A 320 32.37 -8.83 -6.62
CA MET A 320 33.45 -9.72 -7.02
C MET A 320 34.81 -9.30 -6.43
N LYS A 321 34.92 -8.15 -5.75
CA LYS A 321 36.16 -7.66 -5.14
C LYS A 321 36.70 -8.63 -4.08
N TYR A 322 35.84 -9.15 -3.20
CA TYR A 322 36.22 -10.07 -2.11
C TYR A 322 35.80 -11.52 -2.36
N PHE A 323 35.26 -11.83 -3.54
CA PHE A 323 34.85 -13.18 -3.90
C PHE A 323 36.01 -14.18 -3.82
N ILE A 324 35.77 -15.29 -3.11
CA ILE A 324 36.73 -16.39 -2.91
C ILE A 324 36.46 -17.47 -3.97
N GLY A 325 37.45 -17.73 -4.82
CA GLY A 325 37.37 -18.81 -5.81
C GLY A 325 37.85 -18.39 -7.20
N ALA A 326 37.77 -19.32 -8.14
CA ALA A 326 38.10 -19.06 -9.54
C ALA A 326 37.00 -18.24 -10.23
N LYS A 327 37.36 -17.08 -10.78
CA LYS A 327 36.44 -16.12 -11.40
C LYS A 327 36.25 -16.35 -12.91
N ASN A 328 36.08 -17.61 -13.32
CA ASN A 328 36.09 -18.02 -14.73
C ASN A 328 34.94 -18.94 -15.15
N ARG A 329 34.03 -19.30 -14.24
CA ARG A 329 32.84 -20.10 -14.54
C ARG A 329 31.64 -19.48 -13.87
N GLU A 330 30.66 -19.02 -14.66
CA GLU A 330 29.52 -18.26 -14.15
C GLU A 330 28.73 -19.02 -13.07
N VAL A 331 28.45 -20.30 -13.29
CA VAL A 331 27.76 -21.16 -12.29
C VAL A 331 28.53 -21.33 -10.98
N GLN A 332 29.83 -21.02 -10.96
CA GLN A 332 30.68 -21.03 -9.77
C GLN A 332 31.03 -19.62 -9.28
N SER A 333 30.53 -18.58 -9.97
CA SER A 333 30.72 -17.16 -9.66
C SER A 333 29.34 -16.54 -9.49
N THR A 334 28.64 -16.93 -8.41
CA THR A 334 27.23 -16.61 -8.18
C THR A 334 26.89 -15.12 -8.30
N PRO A 335 27.74 -14.15 -7.86
CA PRO A 335 27.39 -12.74 -8.05
C PRO A 335 27.32 -12.32 -9.53
N VAL A 336 28.15 -12.92 -10.41
CA VAL A 336 28.07 -12.69 -11.85
C VAL A 336 26.78 -13.28 -12.41
N LEU A 337 26.42 -14.49 -11.96
CA LEU A 337 25.21 -15.18 -12.42
C LEU A 337 23.94 -14.40 -12.06
N TYR A 338 23.80 -14.05 -10.77
CA TYR A 338 22.61 -13.37 -10.26
C TYR A 338 22.49 -11.97 -10.85
N PHE A 339 23.59 -11.22 -10.95
CA PHE A 339 23.59 -9.93 -11.63
C PHE A 339 23.20 -10.05 -13.11
N ARG A 340 23.73 -11.04 -13.84
CA ARG A 340 23.30 -11.25 -15.23
C ARG A 340 21.81 -11.52 -15.30
N GLU A 341 21.27 -12.33 -14.39
CA GLU A 341 19.84 -12.67 -14.37
C GLU A 341 18.96 -11.47 -14.03
N SER A 342 19.39 -10.61 -13.12
CA SER A 342 18.71 -9.34 -12.84
C SER A 342 18.67 -8.45 -14.09
N LEU A 343 19.71 -8.39 -14.92
CA LEU A 343 19.67 -7.65 -16.20
C LEU A 343 18.58 -8.15 -17.17
N LEU A 344 18.23 -9.44 -17.13
CA LEU A 344 17.11 -9.98 -17.92
C LEU A 344 15.77 -9.59 -17.30
N ARG A 345 15.63 -9.71 -15.98
CA ARG A 345 14.42 -9.34 -15.23
C ARG A 345 14.08 -7.85 -15.41
N MET A 346 15.09 -7.00 -15.32
CA MET A 346 14.99 -5.55 -15.58
C MET A 346 14.76 -5.20 -17.06
N GLY A 347 14.67 -6.19 -17.96
CA GLY A 347 14.39 -5.96 -19.37
C GLY A 347 15.53 -5.26 -20.14
N LEU A 348 16.75 -5.26 -19.60
CA LEU A 348 17.93 -4.63 -20.21
C LEU A 348 18.60 -5.56 -21.22
N LEU A 349 18.68 -6.85 -20.91
CA LEU A 349 19.22 -7.89 -21.78
C LEU A 349 18.18 -8.96 -22.10
N ARG A 350 18.39 -9.72 -23.18
CA ARG A 350 17.55 -10.85 -23.58
C ARG A 350 18.37 -11.99 -24.17
N LYS A 351 17.91 -13.23 -23.96
CA LYS A 351 18.48 -14.42 -24.61
C LYS A 351 17.87 -14.60 -26.01
N HIS A 352 18.71 -14.79 -27.01
CA HIS A 352 18.28 -15.14 -28.37
C HIS A 352 19.32 -16.01 -29.08
N LYS A 353 18.91 -17.20 -29.53
CA LYS A 353 19.75 -18.13 -30.32
C LYS A 353 21.16 -18.35 -29.75
N GLY A 354 21.27 -18.65 -28.45
CA GLY A 354 22.56 -18.89 -27.78
C GLY A 354 23.40 -17.63 -27.55
N ARG A 355 22.81 -16.44 -27.69
CA ARG A 355 23.43 -15.15 -27.37
C ARG A 355 22.64 -14.40 -26.31
N LEU A 356 23.33 -13.53 -25.58
CA LEU A 356 22.74 -12.55 -24.68
C LEU A 356 22.92 -11.16 -25.30
N LEU A 357 21.82 -10.59 -25.80
CA LEU A 357 21.78 -9.34 -26.55
C LEU A 357 21.12 -8.24 -25.71
N PRO A 358 21.43 -6.95 -25.93
CA PRO A 358 20.63 -5.88 -25.36
C PRO A 358 19.21 -5.90 -25.94
N THR A 359 18.25 -5.46 -25.13
CA THR A 359 16.91 -5.11 -25.63
C THR A 359 16.97 -3.75 -26.31
N ARG A 360 15.88 -3.35 -26.99
CA ARG A 360 15.78 -1.98 -27.55
C ARG A 360 15.94 -0.91 -26.48
N VAL A 361 15.47 -1.19 -25.27
CA VAL A 361 15.61 -0.31 -24.11
C VAL A 361 17.07 -0.32 -23.65
N GLY A 362 17.65 -1.49 -23.41
CA GLY A 362 19.06 -1.61 -23.00
C GLY A 362 20.04 -0.91 -23.95
N THR A 363 19.83 -0.99 -25.28
CA THR A 363 20.66 -0.26 -26.25
C THR A 363 20.57 1.25 -26.09
N LYS A 364 19.37 1.79 -25.83
CA LYS A 364 19.19 3.24 -25.64
C LYS A 364 19.82 3.75 -24.35
N LEU A 365 19.79 2.94 -23.29
CA LEU A 365 20.26 3.31 -21.95
C LEU A 365 21.76 3.11 -21.74
N ALA A 366 22.47 2.52 -22.72
CA ALA A 366 23.88 2.12 -22.56
C ALA A 366 24.84 3.29 -22.28
N ASP A 367 24.47 4.51 -22.68
CA ASP A 367 25.27 5.73 -22.54
C ASP A 367 24.50 6.87 -21.84
N ASP A 368 23.43 6.53 -21.12
CA ASP A 368 22.60 7.48 -20.37
C ASP A 368 22.37 6.97 -18.93
N PRO A 369 23.29 7.27 -18.00
CA PRO A 369 23.20 6.82 -16.61
C PRO A 369 21.92 7.31 -15.91
N GLN A 370 21.45 8.51 -16.25
CA GLN A 370 20.25 9.08 -15.65
C GLN A 370 19.00 8.33 -16.12
N ALA A 371 18.85 8.11 -17.43
CA ALA A 371 17.72 7.35 -17.95
C ALA A 371 17.77 5.88 -17.52
N LEU A 372 18.98 5.32 -17.32
CA LEU A 372 19.15 3.98 -16.76
C LEU A 372 18.67 3.92 -15.30
N ALA A 373 19.02 4.90 -14.47
CA ALA A 373 18.53 5.00 -13.09
C ALA A 373 16.99 5.08 -13.06
N ASP A 374 16.38 5.88 -13.91
CA ASP A 374 14.92 6.01 -14.03
C ASP A 374 14.26 4.68 -14.45
N HIS A 375 14.84 3.98 -15.44
CA HIS A 375 14.34 2.68 -15.88
C HIS A 375 14.47 1.60 -14.79
N LEU A 376 15.56 1.61 -14.02
CA LEU A 376 15.73 0.70 -12.90
C LEU A 376 14.70 0.98 -11.80
N ALA A 377 14.50 2.25 -11.43
CA ALA A 377 13.50 2.65 -10.45
C ALA A 377 12.09 2.13 -10.80
N ASP A 378 11.65 2.33 -12.05
CA ASP A 378 10.38 1.80 -12.57
C ASP A 378 10.29 0.28 -12.40
N ARG A 379 11.35 -0.45 -12.78
CA ARG A 379 11.31 -1.91 -12.83
C ARG A 379 11.39 -2.61 -11.48
N LEU A 380 11.94 -1.97 -10.45
CA LEU A 380 12.10 -2.59 -9.13
C LEU A 380 10.75 -3.01 -8.53
N LEU A 381 9.71 -2.17 -8.67
CA LEU A 381 8.35 -2.46 -8.16
C LEU A 381 7.31 -2.80 -9.25
N ASN A 382 7.55 -2.45 -10.52
CA ASN A 382 6.61 -2.73 -11.63
C ASN A 382 6.89 -4.08 -12.31
N GLN A 383 6.94 -5.13 -11.50
CA GLN A 383 7.06 -6.51 -11.93
C GLN A 383 6.10 -7.40 -11.14
N LYS A 384 5.71 -8.54 -11.72
CA LYS A 384 4.83 -9.47 -11.04
C LYS A 384 5.59 -10.16 -9.91
N MET A 385 5.11 -10.02 -8.68
CA MET A 385 5.68 -10.61 -7.48
C MET A 385 4.62 -11.44 -6.75
N ASP A 386 5.06 -12.41 -5.93
CA ASP A 386 4.21 -12.95 -4.87
C ASP A 386 4.13 -11.96 -3.69
N GLY A 387 3.18 -12.16 -2.78
CA GLY A 387 2.95 -11.22 -1.68
C GLY A 387 4.16 -11.04 -0.76
N PHE A 388 4.92 -12.10 -0.48
CA PHE A 388 6.11 -12.01 0.37
C PHE A 388 7.19 -11.16 -0.31
N THR A 389 7.46 -11.44 -1.58
CA THR A 389 8.45 -10.73 -2.37
C THR A 389 8.06 -9.26 -2.51
N GLU A 390 6.78 -8.95 -2.72
CA GLU A 390 6.28 -7.58 -2.78
C GLU A 390 6.49 -6.83 -1.46
N ASP A 391 6.03 -7.37 -0.33
CA ASP A 391 6.17 -6.71 0.97
C ASP A 391 7.64 -6.51 1.36
N ALA A 392 8.49 -7.53 1.13
CA ALA A 392 9.93 -7.43 1.36
C ALA A 392 10.58 -6.35 0.47
N SER A 393 10.15 -6.25 -0.79
CA SER A 393 10.62 -5.23 -1.74
C SER A 393 10.30 -3.82 -1.26
N LEU A 394 9.05 -3.60 -0.86
CA LEU A 394 8.55 -2.30 -0.41
C LEU A 394 9.32 -1.85 0.84
N LEU A 395 9.50 -2.73 1.83
CA LEU A 395 10.29 -2.40 3.03
C LEU A 395 11.76 -2.16 2.69
N MET A 396 12.39 -2.98 1.85
CA MET A 396 13.79 -2.78 1.46
C MET A 396 14.00 -1.42 0.77
N LEU A 397 13.12 -1.05 -0.17
CA LEU A 397 13.22 0.23 -0.85
C LEU A 397 12.87 1.41 0.07
N PHE A 398 11.91 1.26 0.97
CA PHE A 398 11.58 2.27 1.98
C PHE A 398 12.79 2.57 2.89
N PHE A 399 13.41 1.55 3.48
CA PHE A 399 14.57 1.74 4.32
C PHE A 399 15.76 2.30 3.53
N ALA A 400 15.98 1.82 2.30
CA ALA A 400 17.04 2.36 1.44
C ALA A 400 16.81 3.84 1.07
N ALA A 401 15.57 4.24 0.79
CA ALA A 401 15.21 5.62 0.50
C ALA A 401 15.37 6.55 1.71
N ALA A 402 15.12 6.03 2.92
CA ALA A 402 15.22 6.75 4.19
C ALA A 402 16.65 6.80 4.79
N SER A 403 17.64 6.20 4.11
CA SER A 403 19.03 6.13 4.55
C SER A 403 19.88 7.31 4.07
N GLU A 404 21.05 7.47 4.69
CA GLU A 404 22.14 8.33 4.24
C GLU A 404 23.26 7.51 3.58
N PRO A 405 24.09 8.11 2.70
CA PRO A 405 25.21 7.41 2.10
C PRO A 405 26.16 6.83 3.15
N GLY A 406 26.43 5.53 3.06
CA GLY A 406 27.26 4.82 4.05
C GLY A 406 26.49 4.06 5.12
N ASP A 407 25.16 4.21 5.20
CA ASP A 407 24.33 3.39 6.07
C ASP A 407 24.30 1.92 5.59
N GLU A 408 24.30 0.99 6.54
CA GLU A 408 24.07 -0.43 6.26
C GLU A 408 22.57 -0.71 6.17
N MET A 409 22.16 -1.47 5.15
CA MET A 409 20.78 -1.93 5.01
C MET A 409 20.31 -2.72 6.24
N PRO A 410 19.19 -2.32 6.88
CA PRO A 410 18.73 -2.93 8.13
C PRO A 410 17.95 -4.24 7.90
N LEU A 411 18.60 -5.22 7.28
CA LEU A 411 17.94 -6.47 6.83
C LEU A 411 17.41 -7.33 7.98
N GLU A 412 18.02 -7.27 9.16
CA GLU A 412 17.51 -7.94 10.36
C GLU A 412 16.21 -7.28 10.85
N THR A 413 16.14 -5.94 10.84
CA THR A 413 14.92 -5.19 11.16
C THR A 413 13.81 -5.52 10.17
N ILE A 414 14.11 -5.51 8.86
CA ILE A 414 13.14 -5.87 7.82
C ILE A 414 12.60 -7.29 8.02
N GLY A 415 13.47 -8.27 8.33
CA GLY A 415 13.04 -9.64 8.64
C GLY A 415 12.16 -9.73 9.89
N ALA A 416 12.47 -8.96 10.94
CA ALA A 416 11.64 -8.90 12.14
C ALA A 416 10.25 -8.30 11.86
N LEU A 417 10.17 -7.22 11.07
CA LEU A 417 8.91 -6.59 10.67
C LEU A 417 8.04 -7.53 9.82
N LEU A 418 8.63 -8.22 8.83
CA LEU A 418 7.91 -9.21 8.03
C LEU A 418 7.39 -10.37 8.89
N THR A 419 8.18 -10.82 9.87
CA THR A 419 7.76 -11.86 10.82
C THR A 419 6.59 -11.39 11.69
N ALA A 420 6.65 -10.15 12.19
CA ALA A 420 5.57 -9.56 12.97
C ALA A 420 4.30 -9.42 12.13
N TYR A 421 4.45 -9.06 10.85
CA TYR A 421 3.41 -9.02 9.83
C TYR A 421 2.99 -10.42 9.32
N ARG A 422 3.34 -11.49 10.05
CA ARG A 422 2.92 -12.89 9.86
C ARG A 422 3.53 -13.63 8.67
N TRP A 423 4.52 -13.07 7.97
CA TRP A 423 5.32 -13.85 7.04
C TRP A 423 6.20 -14.86 7.78
N GLN A 424 6.43 -16.02 7.17
CA GLN A 424 7.24 -17.09 7.71
C GLN A 424 8.14 -17.68 6.63
N GLY A 425 9.32 -18.16 7.04
CA GLY A 425 10.21 -18.89 6.15
C GLY A 425 9.58 -20.21 5.69
N THR A 426 10.19 -20.84 4.69
CA THR A 426 9.66 -22.07 4.07
C THR A 426 9.48 -23.25 5.04
N ASP A 427 10.17 -23.23 6.18
CA ASP A 427 10.12 -24.21 7.26
C ASP A 427 9.30 -23.73 8.48
N GLY A 428 8.57 -22.61 8.35
CA GLY A 428 7.77 -22.00 9.41
C GLY A 428 8.58 -21.17 10.42
N ARG A 429 9.89 -20.98 10.20
CA ARG A 429 10.73 -20.15 11.07
C ARG A 429 10.49 -18.64 10.83
N PRO A 430 10.90 -17.77 11.76
CA PRO A 430 10.96 -16.32 11.52
C PRO A 430 11.78 -15.96 10.28
N ILE A 431 11.37 -14.91 9.57
CA ILE A 431 12.13 -14.37 8.44
C ILE A 431 13.49 -13.87 8.94
N GLN A 432 14.56 -14.33 8.30
CA GLN A 432 15.93 -13.92 8.57
C GLN A 432 16.45 -13.09 7.41
N LYS A 433 17.50 -12.29 7.64
CA LYS A 433 18.11 -11.49 6.57
C LYS A 433 18.49 -12.27 5.32
N TYR A 434 18.86 -13.54 5.45
CA TYR A 434 19.26 -14.38 4.31
C TYR A 434 18.08 -14.67 3.37
N ASP A 435 16.85 -14.70 3.87
CA ASP A 435 15.66 -14.86 3.05
C ASP A 435 15.44 -13.65 2.11
N LEU A 436 16.00 -12.49 2.47
CA LEU A 436 15.95 -11.26 1.68
C LEU A 436 17.03 -11.19 0.60
N TYR A 437 18.03 -12.09 0.63
CA TYR A 437 19.11 -12.10 -0.36
C TYR A 437 18.68 -12.75 -1.67
N ASP A 438 17.72 -13.68 -1.60
CA ASP A 438 17.31 -14.55 -2.70
C ASP A 438 15.91 -14.16 -3.24
N LEU A 439 15.49 -12.90 -3.08
CA LEU A 439 14.22 -12.42 -3.63
C LEU A 439 14.23 -12.49 -5.17
N ASP A 440 13.18 -13.08 -5.76
CA ASP A 440 13.08 -13.26 -7.22
C ASP A 440 12.62 -11.98 -7.96
N ASN A 441 13.20 -10.84 -7.60
CA ASN A 441 12.83 -9.51 -8.11
C ASN A 441 14.05 -8.66 -8.55
N GLY A 442 15.28 -9.05 -8.19
CA GLY A 442 16.49 -8.31 -8.55
C GLY A 442 16.81 -7.08 -7.69
N ILE A 443 16.06 -6.80 -6.60
CA ILE A 443 16.28 -5.64 -5.74
C ILE A 443 17.59 -5.78 -4.97
N TYR A 444 17.85 -6.95 -4.38
CA TYR A 444 19.07 -7.18 -3.64
C TYR A 444 20.31 -7.07 -4.55
N GLU A 445 20.25 -7.68 -5.74
CA GLU A 445 21.33 -7.58 -6.73
C GLU A 445 21.53 -6.16 -7.24
N PHE A 446 20.45 -5.36 -7.36
CA PHE A 446 20.57 -3.95 -7.66
C PHE A 446 21.33 -3.21 -6.57
N LEU A 447 20.89 -3.33 -5.32
CA LEU A 447 21.53 -2.64 -4.19
C LEU A 447 23.01 -3.03 -4.08
N GLU A 448 23.34 -4.33 -4.17
CA GLU A 448 24.73 -4.81 -4.16
C GLU A 448 25.57 -4.31 -5.36
N ALA A 449 24.97 -4.20 -6.55
CA ALA A 449 25.69 -3.81 -7.74
C ALA A 449 26.08 -2.33 -7.72
N VAL A 450 25.22 -1.47 -7.18
CA VAL A 450 25.45 -0.01 -7.12
C VAL A 450 26.08 0.44 -5.80
N SER A 451 26.27 -0.48 -4.85
CA SER A 451 26.80 -0.22 -3.51
C SER A 451 28.06 -1.03 -3.26
N PRO A 452 29.27 -0.46 -3.47
CA PRO A 452 30.51 -1.20 -3.33
C PRO A 452 30.70 -1.77 -1.92
N PRO A 453 31.04 -3.07 -1.77
CA PRO A 453 31.20 -3.64 -0.44
C PRO A 453 32.44 -3.06 0.26
N GLU A 454 32.29 -2.71 1.53
CA GLU A 454 33.41 -2.40 2.38
C GLU A 454 34.04 -3.68 2.98
N ARG A 455 35.35 -3.66 3.17
CA ARG A 455 36.09 -4.85 3.62
C ARG A 455 35.70 -5.17 5.06
N GLY A 456 35.12 -6.35 5.29
CA GLY A 456 34.83 -6.86 6.63
C GLY A 456 33.38 -6.67 7.08
N LEU A 457 32.55 -5.97 6.29
CA LEU A 457 31.10 -5.91 6.49
C LEU A 457 30.41 -7.11 5.83
N ARG A 458 29.30 -7.58 6.43
CA ARG A 458 28.48 -8.70 5.93
C ARG A 458 27.12 -8.24 5.37
N GLY A 459 26.95 -6.96 5.09
CA GLY A 459 25.73 -6.35 4.56
C GLY A 459 26.00 -5.36 3.43
N VAL A 460 24.93 -4.72 2.95
CA VAL A 460 24.97 -3.75 1.85
C VAL A 460 25.04 -2.34 2.43
N THR A 461 26.13 -1.63 2.14
CA THR A 461 26.34 -0.23 2.53
C THR A 461 25.88 0.70 1.42
N LEU A 462 24.80 1.43 1.62
CA LEU A 462 24.10 2.14 0.55
C LEU A 462 24.91 3.29 -0.05
N SER A 463 25.00 3.29 -1.38
CA SER A 463 25.55 4.42 -2.15
C SER A 463 24.51 5.53 -2.35
N PRO A 464 24.93 6.76 -2.70
CA PRO A 464 24.00 7.82 -3.10
C PRO A 464 23.07 7.38 -4.25
N THR A 465 23.57 6.59 -5.20
CA THR A 465 22.77 6.06 -6.31
C THR A 465 21.72 5.06 -5.86
N ALA A 466 22.06 4.18 -4.91
CA ALA A 466 21.09 3.24 -4.33
C ALA A 466 19.91 3.98 -3.69
N ILE A 467 20.21 5.00 -2.88
CA ILE A 467 19.22 5.82 -2.16
C ILE A 467 18.34 6.59 -3.14
N GLU A 468 18.95 7.24 -4.13
CA GLU A 468 18.22 8.02 -5.15
C GLU A 468 17.29 7.14 -5.99
N VAL A 469 17.75 5.98 -6.45
CA VAL A 469 16.90 5.05 -7.22
C VAL A 469 15.80 4.46 -6.33
N ALA A 470 16.10 4.14 -5.06
CA ALA A 470 15.08 3.65 -4.13
C ALA A 470 13.99 4.70 -3.90
N ARG A 471 14.35 5.98 -3.72
CA ARG A 471 13.39 7.10 -3.66
C ARG A 471 12.53 7.16 -4.91
N ARG A 472 13.15 7.18 -6.09
CA ARG A 472 12.40 7.19 -7.36
C ARG A 472 11.48 5.98 -7.53
N ALA A 473 11.88 4.81 -7.02
CA ALA A 473 11.08 3.60 -7.11
C ALA A 473 9.85 3.65 -6.20
N ILE A 474 10.00 4.18 -4.98
CA ILE A 474 8.88 4.29 -4.04
C ILE A 474 7.97 5.48 -4.32
N HIS A 475 8.38 6.45 -5.12
CA HIS A 475 7.50 7.54 -5.56
C HIS A 475 6.91 7.17 -6.93
N HIS A 476 5.67 6.66 -6.94
CA HIS A 476 5.01 6.30 -8.19
C HIS A 476 4.75 7.57 -9.01
N ARG A 477 5.02 7.52 -10.32
CA ARG A 477 4.71 8.59 -11.28
C ARG A 477 3.33 8.46 -11.89
#